data_AF-A0A3P7L5X3-F1
#
_entry.id   AF-A0A3P7L5X3-F1
#
_cell.length_a   1.000
_cell.length_b   1.000
_cell.length_c   1.000
_cell.angle_alpha   90.00
_cell.angle_beta   90.00
_cell.angle_gamma   90.00
#
_symmetry.space_group_name_H-M   'P 1'
#
loop_
_entity.id
_entity.type
_entity.pdbx_description
1 polymer ?
#
loop_
_entity_poly.entity_id
_entity_poly.type
_entity_poly.pdbx_seq_one_letter_code
_entity_poly.pdbx_strand_id
1 'polypeptide(L)'
;AFSTAGLCCSTGVAVCIICTVGWIAATAYNRRLLLTYIGFVILLAIIQSVTGVLGLSYKEAAREHVRMDLLQNINRTALVTSQGRIFDLTASWDKLQKSLKCCGVNNSSDWHYAHRWPSQQFVPDSCCDPEHFADVVVMGNCGKVANTTLLYQQSVRRHRISCSRDEYHRCLVELNEIDARDLRVQPNDRIGDARQDPLDKIL
;
A
#
# COMPACT_ATOMS: atom_id res chain seq x y z
N ALA A 1 12.17 -9.04 -5.07
CA ALA A 1 11.25 -8.11 -4.40
C ALA A 1 10.53 -8.87 -3.30
N PHE A 2 10.67 -8.45 -2.04
CA PHE A 2 9.88 -9.03 -0.95
C PHE A 2 8.44 -8.52 -1.08
N SER A 3 7.47 -9.42 -1.23
CA SER A 3 6.05 -9.04 -1.27
C SER A 3 5.59 -8.56 0.11
N THR A 4 4.66 -7.61 0.18
CA THR A 4 4.05 -7.13 1.43
C THR A 4 3.57 -8.29 2.30
N ALA A 5 2.94 -9.30 1.69
CA ALA A 5 2.51 -10.51 2.39
C ALA A 5 3.68 -11.28 3.03
N GLY A 6 4.81 -11.38 2.31
CA GLY A 6 6.01 -12.03 2.83
C GLY A 6 6.62 -11.32 4.03
N LEU A 7 6.55 -9.99 4.07
CA LEU A 7 6.99 -9.17 5.21
C LEU A 7 6.06 -9.34 6.42
N CYS A 8 4.75 -9.38 6.20
CA CYS A 8 3.77 -9.64 7.25
C CYS A 8 3.95 -11.03 7.86
N CYS A 9 4.09 -12.07 7.03
CA CYS A 9 4.30 -13.44 7.50
C CYS A 9 5.62 -13.58 8.26
N SER A 10 6.73 -13.05 7.74
CA SER A 10 8.04 -13.16 8.39
C SER A 10 8.07 -12.45 9.75
N THR A 11 7.46 -11.27 9.82
CA THR A 11 7.36 -10.50 11.07
C THR A 11 6.47 -11.20 12.08
N GLY A 12 5.32 -11.73 11.64
CA GLY A 12 4.42 -12.52 12.49
C GLY A 12 5.11 -13.73 13.12
N VAL A 13 5.84 -14.52 12.31
CA VAL A 13 6.61 -15.68 12.79
C VAL A 13 7.68 -15.26 13.80
N ALA A 14 8.41 -14.17 13.53
CA ALA A 14 9.41 -13.65 14.45
C ALA A 14 8.81 -13.26 15.80
N VAL A 15 7.65 -12.58 15.80
CA VAL A 15 6.94 -12.20 17.03
C VAL A 15 6.51 -13.45 17.81
N CYS A 16 5.95 -14.47 17.15
CA CYS A 16 5.59 -15.72 17.81
C CYS A 16 6.79 -16.39 18.50
N ILE A 17 7.96 -16.43 17.83
CA ILE A 17 9.18 -16.98 18.41
C ILE A 17 9.64 -16.17 19.62
N ILE A 18 9.63 -14.85 19.53
CA ILE A 18 10.02 -13.98 20.65
C ILE A 18 9.10 -14.22 21.86
N CYS A 19 7.79 -14.34 21.63
CA CYS A 19 6.81 -14.61 22.69
C CYS A 19 7.01 -15.98 23.34
N THR A 20 7.22 -17.05 22.57
CA THR A 20 7.45 -18.39 23.13
C THR A 20 8.75 -18.46 23.91
N VAL A 21 9.82 -17.84 23.41
CA VAL A 21 11.09 -17.72 24.14
C VAL A 21 10.92 -16.91 25.41
N GLY A 22 10.14 -15.82 25.38
CA GLY A 22 9.83 -15.03 26.57
C GLY A 22 9.09 -15.82 27.63
N TRP A 23 8.10 -16.63 27.22
CA TRP A 23 7.38 -17.54 28.12
C TRP A 23 8.31 -18.59 28.74
N ILE A 24 9.17 -19.21 27.94
CA ILE A 24 10.17 -20.18 28.41
C ILE A 24 11.18 -19.50 29.36
N ALA A 25 11.64 -18.29 29.05
CA ALA A 25 12.59 -17.54 29.87
C ALA A 25 11.99 -17.13 31.22
N ALA A 26 10.69 -16.83 31.26
CA ALA A 26 9.98 -16.51 32.49
C ALA A 26 9.71 -17.74 33.37
N THR A 27 9.44 -18.90 32.76
CA THR A 27 9.21 -20.17 33.47
C THR A 27 10.50 -20.89 33.82
N ALA A 28 11.61 -20.56 33.15
CA ALA A 28 12.92 -21.02 33.51
C ALA A 28 13.38 -20.38 34.83
N TYR A 29 13.65 -21.21 35.85
CA TYR A 29 14.28 -20.79 37.11
C TYR A 29 15.72 -20.23 36.95
N ASN A 30 16.21 -20.09 35.72
CA ASN A 30 17.56 -19.64 35.40
C ASN A 30 17.61 -18.12 35.22
N ARG A 31 18.04 -17.40 36.27
CA ARG A 31 18.16 -15.93 36.28
C ARG A 31 18.99 -15.37 35.12
N ARG A 32 20.00 -16.09 34.64
CA ARG A 32 20.85 -15.65 33.51
C ARG A 32 20.08 -15.59 32.19
N LEU A 33 19.21 -16.57 31.91
CA LEU A 33 18.42 -16.63 30.68
C LEU A 33 17.37 -15.51 30.63
N LEU A 34 16.73 -15.24 31.77
CA LEU A 34 15.78 -14.14 31.90
C LEU A 34 16.45 -12.77 31.69
N LEU A 35 17.62 -12.54 32.29
CA LEU A 35 18.38 -11.30 32.11
C LEU A 35 18.80 -11.08 30.66
N THR A 36 19.28 -12.12 29.97
CA THR A 36 19.64 -12.01 28.55
C THR A 36 18.43 -11.70 27.67
N TYR A 37 17.28 -12.31 27.96
CA TYR A 37 16.03 -12.04 27.23
C TYR A 37 15.56 -10.60 27.42
N ILE A 38 15.55 -10.10 28.67
CA ILE A 38 15.19 -8.71 28.97
C ILE A 38 16.15 -7.74 28.26
N GLY A 39 17.46 -8.00 28.29
CA GLY A 39 18.45 -7.19 27.59
C GLY A 39 18.22 -7.17 26.07
N PHE A 40 17.90 -8.32 25.48
CA PHE A 40 17.58 -8.42 24.06
C PHE A 40 16.32 -7.62 23.68
N VAL A 41 15.26 -7.70 24.48
CA VAL A 41 14.03 -6.91 24.24
C VAL A 41 14.30 -5.40 24.38
N ILE A 42 15.11 -4.99 25.35
CA ILE A 42 15.52 -3.57 25.49
C ILE A 42 16.30 -3.11 24.25
N LEU A 43 17.21 -3.93 23.73
CA LEU A 43 17.95 -3.62 22.51
C LEU A 43 16.99 -3.43 21.31
N LEU A 44 16.00 -4.30 21.16
CA LEU A 44 14.96 -4.16 20.12
C LEU A 44 14.15 -2.86 20.31
N ALA A 45 13.82 -2.50 21.55
CA ALA A 45 13.11 -1.25 21.84
C ALA A 45 13.93 -0.01 21.46
N ILE A 46 15.24 -0.02 21.72
CA ILE A 46 16.15 1.05 21.30
C ILE A 46 16.17 1.15 19.78
N ILE A 47 16.37 0.03 19.07
CA ILE A 47 16.36 0.01 17.59
C ILE A 47 15.04 0.55 17.06
N GLN A 48 13.90 0.08 17.59
CA GLN A 48 12.57 0.51 17.17
C GLN A 48 12.37 2.02 17.39
N SER A 49 12.84 2.56 18.52
CA SER A 49 12.76 3.99 18.80
C SER A 49 13.59 4.82 17.82
N VAL A 50 14.81 4.37 17.50
CA VAL A 50 15.68 5.02 16.51
C VAL A 50 15.04 4.98 15.13
N THR A 51 14.53 3.83 14.70
CA THR A 51 13.78 3.70 13.43
C THR A 51 12.56 4.59 13.42
N GLY A 52 11.83 4.70 14.53
CA GLY A 52 10.69 5.61 14.66
C GLY A 52 11.09 7.08 14.49
N VAL A 53 12.12 7.52 15.19
CA VAL A 53 12.62 8.91 15.10
C VAL A 53 13.14 9.21 13.70
N LEU A 54 13.96 8.33 13.12
CA LEU A 54 14.47 8.45 11.75
C LEU A 54 13.33 8.46 10.73
N GLY A 55 12.34 7.58 10.90
CA GLY A 55 11.16 7.53 10.04
C GLY A 55 10.36 8.83 10.08
N LEU A 56 10.33 9.51 11.22
CA LEU A 56 9.70 10.83 11.36
C LEU A 56 10.57 11.97 10.77
N SER A 57 11.89 11.96 10.97
CA SER A 57 12.77 13.03 10.51
C SER A 57 12.99 13.00 9.00
N TYR A 58 13.07 11.81 8.41
CA TYR A 58 13.31 11.62 6.97
C TYR A 58 12.01 11.48 6.16
N LYS A 59 10.84 11.78 6.73
CA LYS A 59 9.54 11.69 6.02
C LYS A 59 9.54 12.41 4.68
N GLU A 60 10.02 13.64 4.65
CA GLU A 60 9.98 14.45 3.43
C GLU A 60 10.98 13.97 2.39
N ALA A 61 12.18 13.56 2.82
CA ALA A 61 13.18 12.98 1.92
C ALA A 61 12.70 11.63 1.33
N ALA A 62 12.13 10.77 2.16
CA ALA A 62 11.56 9.50 1.74
C ALA A 62 10.36 9.69 0.80
N ARG A 63 9.48 10.66 1.11
CA ARG A 63 8.34 11.02 0.24
C ARG A 63 8.81 11.46 -1.14
N GLU A 64 9.87 12.26 -1.22
CA GLU A 64 10.38 12.71 -2.51
C GLU A 64 11.02 11.57 -3.32
N HIS A 65 11.74 10.65 -2.66
CA HIS A 65 12.27 9.45 -3.32
C HIS A 65 11.13 8.57 -3.87
N VAL A 66 10.13 8.26 -3.04
CA VAL A 66 8.97 7.46 -3.46
C VAL A 66 8.23 8.17 -4.60
N ARG A 67 8.06 9.49 -4.53
CA ARG A 67 7.44 10.28 -5.60
C ARG A 67 8.21 10.15 -6.92
N MET A 68 9.53 10.27 -6.89
CA MET A 68 10.36 10.13 -8.10
C MET A 68 10.26 8.73 -8.69
N ASP A 69 10.29 7.70 -7.84
CA ASP A 69 10.11 6.31 -8.28
C ASP A 69 8.72 6.07 -8.89
N LEU A 70 7.68 6.66 -8.29
CA LEU A 70 6.31 6.59 -8.83
C LEU A 70 6.20 7.31 -10.18
N LEU A 71 6.80 8.49 -10.34
CA LEU A 71 6.80 9.20 -11.62
C LEU A 71 7.52 8.40 -12.71
N GLN A 72 8.64 7.77 -12.37
CA GLN A 72 9.35 6.90 -13.31
C GLN A 72 8.52 5.67 -13.71
N ASN A 73 7.75 5.13 -12.76
CA ASN A 73 6.95 3.94 -13.02
C ASN A 73 5.68 4.23 -13.85
N ILE A 74 5.11 5.45 -13.81
CA ILE A 74 3.98 5.86 -14.67
C ILE A 74 4.36 5.74 -16.15
N ASN A 75 5.61 6.05 -16.47
CA ASN A 75 6.13 5.95 -17.83
C ASN A 75 6.49 4.51 -18.24
N ARG A 76 6.37 3.54 -17.34
CA ARG A 76 6.64 2.11 -17.62
C ARG A 76 5.33 1.32 -17.62
N THR A 77 5.05 0.64 -18.73
CA THR A 77 3.84 -0.17 -18.88
C THR A 77 3.95 -1.54 -18.21
N ALA A 78 5.16 -2.10 -18.13
CA ALA A 78 5.42 -3.37 -17.47
C ALA A 78 6.82 -3.43 -16.86
N LEU A 79 6.97 -4.20 -15.78
CA LEU A 79 8.27 -4.56 -15.23
C LEU A 79 8.55 -6.03 -15.53
N VAL A 80 9.64 -6.28 -16.24
CA VAL A 80 10.16 -7.65 -16.41
C VAL A 80 10.96 -7.98 -15.16
N THR A 81 10.43 -8.89 -14.36
CA THR A 81 11.16 -9.41 -13.20
C THR A 81 12.31 -10.28 -13.69
N SER A 82 13.41 -10.38 -12.91
CA SER A 82 14.55 -11.27 -13.20
C SER A 82 14.15 -12.74 -13.45
N GLN A 83 12.95 -13.16 -13.05
CA GLN A 83 12.35 -14.48 -13.32
C GLN A 83 11.64 -14.58 -14.69
N GLY A 84 11.71 -13.57 -15.55
CA GLY A 84 10.97 -13.50 -16.82
C GLY A 84 9.47 -13.22 -16.67
N ARG A 85 8.96 -13.01 -15.44
CA ARG A 85 7.56 -12.65 -15.19
C ARG A 85 7.32 -11.18 -15.52
N ILE A 86 6.39 -10.92 -16.44
CA ILE A 86 5.91 -9.59 -16.79
C ILE A 86 4.89 -9.18 -15.72
N PHE A 87 5.23 -8.17 -14.92
CA PHE A 87 4.29 -7.58 -13.97
C PHE A 87 3.60 -6.40 -14.65
N ASP A 88 2.27 -6.45 -14.70
CA ASP A 88 1.47 -5.36 -15.26
C ASP A 88 1.33 -4.24 -14.21
N LEU A 89 2.01 -3.12 -14.46
CA LEU A 89 1.96 -1.97 -13.58
C LEU A 89 0.62 -1.25 -13.68
N THR A 90 -0.10 -1.45 -14.79
CA THR A 90 -1.40 -0.83 -15.07
C THR A 90 -2.42 -1.23 -14.02
N ALA A 91 -2.59 -2.53 -13.80
CA ALA A 91 -3.57 -3.04 -12.84
C ALA A 91 -3.27 -2.58 -11.41
N SER A 92 -1.98 -2.40 -11.09
CA SER A 92 -1.55 -1.86 -9.79
C SER A 92 -1.90 -0.38 -9.65
N TRP A 93 -1.68 0.41 -10.72
CA TRP A 93 -2.09 1.80 -10.78
C TRP A 93 -3.60 1.98 -10.69
N ASP A 94 -4.37 1.15 -11.39
CA ASP A 94 -5.83 1.21 -11.37
C ASP A 94 -6.40 0.97 -9.97
N LYS A 95 -5.86 -0.04 -9.25
CA LYS A 95 -6.24 -0.31 -7.87
C LYS A 95 -5.85 0.84 -6.94
N LEU A 96 -4.64 1.35 -7.10
CA LEU A 96 -4.12 2.43 -6.26
C LEU A 96 -4.95 3.73 -6.44
N GLN A 97 -5.29 4.08 -7.67
CA GLN A 97 -6.08 5.27 -7.98
C GLN A 97 -7.52 5.16 -7.47
N LYS A 98 -8.15 3.99 -7.61
CA LYS A 98 -9.49 3.73 -7.07
C LYS A 98 -9.53 3.73 -5.55
N SER A 99 -8.56 3.07 -4.89
CA SER A 99 -8.49 2.98 -3.43
C SER A 99 -8.19 4.35 -2.79
N LEU A 100 -7.27 5.11 -3.37
CA LEU A 100 -6.87 6.43 -2.85
C LEU A 100 -7.70 7.59 -3.40
N LYS A 101 -8.63 7.33 -4.34
CA LYS A 101 -9.43 8.35 -5.05
C LYS A 101 -8.57 9.49 -5.60
N CYS A 102 -7.52 9.13 -6.32
CA CYS A 102 -6.52 10.08 -6.83
C CYS A 102 -6.19 9.82 -8.31
N CYS A 103 -5.68 10.84 -9.00
CA CYS A 103 -5.22 10.73 -10.38
C CYS A 103 -3.80 11.28 -10.55
N GLY A 104 -2.86 10.38 -10.82
CA GLY A 104 -1.44 10.71 -10.99
C GLY A 104 -0.70 10.97 -9.67
N VAL A 105 0.62 11.13 -9.76
CA VAL A 105 1.47 11.35 -8.57
C VAL A 105 1.30 12.76 -8.03
N ASN A 106 1.22 13.73 -8.95
CA ASN A 106 1.09 15.16 -8.70
C ASN A 106 -0.21 15.70 -9.22
N ASN A 107 -0.57 15.26 -10.43
CA ASN A 107 -1.72 15.73 -11.16
C ASN A 107 -2.06 14.74 -12.27
N SER A 108 -3.28 14.83 -12.79
CA SER A 108 -3.73 14.00 -13.93
C SER A 108 -2.85 14.18 -15.18
N SER A 109 -2.23 15.34 -15.34
CA SER A 109 -1.28 15.64 -16.41
C SER A 109 -0.03 14.76 -16.42
N ASP A 110 0.29 14.06 -15.33
CA ASP A 110 1.43 13.12 -15.28
C ASP A 110 1.25 11.95 -16.28
N TRP A 111 0.01 11.67 -16.70
CA TRP A 111 -0.31 10.64 -17.70
C TRP A 111 -0.26 11.16 -19.15
N HIS A 112 -0.29 12.48 -19.35
CA HIS A 112 -0.28 13.06 -20.69
C HIS A 112 1.06 12.75 -21.34
N TYR A 113 1.03 12.26 -22.59
CA TYR A 113 2.24 11.88 -23.34
C TYR A 113 3.07 10.76 -22.67
N ALA A 114 2.50 10.01 -21.72
CA ALA A 114 3.13 8.82 -21.19
C ALA A 114 3.41 7.82 -22.33
N HIS A 115 4.39 6.93 -22.17
CA HIS A 115 4.77 5.94 -23.20
C HIS A 115 3.58 5.13 -23.75
N ARG A 116 2.53 4.98 -22.95
CA ARG A 116 1.27 4.30 -23.30
C ARG A 116 0.41 5.06 -24.33
N TRP A 117 0.48 6.39 -24.38
CA TRP A 117 -0.26 7.27 -25.29
C TRP A 117 0.59 8.50 -25.67
N PRO A 118 1.59 8.32 -26.57
CA PRO A 118 2.63 9.32 -26.84
C PRO A 118 2.15 10.60 -27.52
N SER A 119 0.90 10.66 -27.99
CA SER A 119 0.35 11.81 -28.71
C SER A 119 -1.05 12.22 -28.24
N GLN A 120 -1.49 11.68 -27.11
CA GLN A 120 -2.83 11.92 -26.58
C GLN A 120 -2.74 12.37 -25.12
N GLN A 121 -3.62 13.30 -24.74
CA GLN A 121 -3.80 13.75 -23.37
C GLN A 121 -4.80 12.84 -22.67
N PHE A 122 -4.49 11.54 -22.63
CA PHE A 122 -5.35 10.53 -22.03
C PHE A 122 -4.89 10.15 -20.64
N VAL A 123 -5.86 9.85 -19.79
CA VAL A 123 -5.67 9.29 -18.45
C VAL A 123 -6.35 7.92 -18.39
N PRO A 124 -5.92 7.01 -17.49
CA PRO A 124 -6.63 5.76 -17.30
C PRO A 124 -8.03 6.00 -16.71
N ASP A 125 -9.00 5.14 -17.06
CA ASP A 125 -10.39 5.28 -16.58
C ASP A 125 -10.52 5.10 -15.05
N SER A 126 -9.50 4.53 -14.40
CA SER A 126 -9.37 4.47 -12.94
C SER A 126 -9.21 5.83 -12.25
N CYS A 127 -8.87 6.89 -13.01
CA CYS A 127 -8.85 8.27 -12.53
C CYS A 127 -10.23 8.93 -12.43
N CYS A 128 -11.29 8.31 -12.96
CA CYS A 128 -12.59 8.94 -13.04
C CYS A 128 -13.34 8.85 -11.73
N ASP A 129 -13.98 9.97 -11.38
CA ASP A 129 -14.70 10.10 -10.12
C ASP A 129 -16.16 9.64 -10.31
N PRO A 130 -16.59 8.52 -9.68
CA PRO A 130 -17.95 8.01 -9.84
C PRO A 130 -19.02 8.98 -9.32
N GLU A 131 -18.69 9.96 -8.47
CA GLU A 131 -19.68 10.94 -7.97
C GLU A 131 -20.28 11.81 -9.08
N HIS A 132 -19.57 11.97 -10.21
CA HIS A 132 -20.02 12.78 -11.34
C HIS A 132 -20.87 11.99 -12.35
N PHE A 133 -21.10 10.69 -12.13
CA PHE A 133 -21.79 9.81 -13.07
C PHE A 133 -22.99 9.13 -12.40
N ALA A 134 -24.18 9.30 -12.97
CA ALA A 134 -25.40 8.64 -12.49
C ALA A 134 -25.51 7.17 -12.94
N ASP A 135 -24.82 6.77 -14.03
CA ASP A 135 -24.84 5.42 -14.60
C ASP A 135 -23.42 4.92 -14.96
N VAL A 136 -23.14 3.65 -14.65
CA VAL A 136 -21.83 2.99 -14.85
C VAL A 136 -21.42 2.92 -16.32
N VAL A 137 -22.39 2.89 -17.24
CA VAL A 137 -22.17 2.82 -18.69
C VAL A 137 -21.56 4.12 -19.24
N VAL A 138 -21.78 5.25 -18.57
CA VAL A 138 -21.24 6.57 -18.97
C VAL A 138 -19.78 6.76 -18.51
N MET A 139 -19.34 5.94 -17.55
CA MET A 139 -18.00 6.03 -16.97
C MET A 139 -16.92 5.37 -17.84
N GLY A 140 -17.28 4.60 -18.87
CA GLY A 140 -16.32 3.99 -19.79
C GLY A 140 -15.66 5.03 -20.71
N ASN A 141 -14.32 4.98 -20.85
CA ASN A 141 -13.54 5.95 -21.63
C ASN A 141 -13.58 7.40 -21.13
N CYS A 142 -14.03 7.64 -19.90
CA CYS A 142 -14.00 8.96 -19.27
C CYS A 142 -12.59 9.59 -19.31
N GLY A 143 -11.53 8.77 -19.22
CA GLY A 143 -10.16 9.23 -19.28
C GLY A 143 -9.67 9.65 -20.67
N LYS A 144 -10.47 9.39 -21.72
CA LYS A 144 -10.22 9.83 -23.10
C LYS A 144 -10.98 11.10 -23.46
N VAL A 145 -11.88 11.57 -22.58
CA VAL A 145 -12.62 12.81 -22.76
C VAL A 145 -11.76 13.97 -22.22
N ALA A 146 -11.65 15.06 -22.97
CA ALA A 146 -10.94 16.27 -22.54
C ALA A 146 -11.73 17.08 -21.51
N ASN A 147 -12.26 16.43 -20.47
CA ASN A 147 -13.00 17.08 -19.39
C ASN A 147 -12.43 16.71 -18.02
N THR A 148 -11.65 17.63 -17.44
CA THR A 148 -10.93 17.44 -16.18
C THR A 148 -11.83 17.47 -14.95
N THR A 149 -13.08 17.91 -15.06
CA THR A 149 -14.02 17.94 -13.92
C THR A 149 -14.53 16.55 -13.53
N LEU A 150 -14.40 15.58 -14.44
CA LEU A 150 -14.83 14.19 -14.23
C LEU A 150 -13.77 13.31 -13.53
N LEU A 151 -12.60 13.87 -13.24
CA LEU A 151 -11.44 13.15 -12.72
C LEU A 151 -11.23 13.46 -11.24
N TYR A 152 -10.59 12.54 -10.52
CA TYR A 152 -10.10 12.81 -9.17
C TYR A 152 -9.13 14.00 -9.17
N GLN A 153 -9.48 15.04 -8.42
CA GLN A 153 -8.64 16.23 -8.25
C GLN A 153 -7.47 16.02 -7.27
N GLN A 154 -7.48 14.90 -6.52
CA GLN A 154 -6.42 14.58 -5.58
C GLN A 154 -5.30 13.82 -6.28
N SER A 155 -4.07 14.04 -5.79
CA SER A 155 -2.89 13.32 -6.25
C SER A 155 -2.32 12.45 -5.13
N VAL A 156 -1.58 11.40 -5.49
CA VAL A 156 -1.00 10.45 -4.52
C VAL A 156 -0.19 11.18 -3.44
N ARG A 157 0.44 12.32 -3.76
CA ARG A 157 1.19 13.16 -2.81
C ARG A 157 0.33 13.69 -1.65
N ARG A 158 -1.00 13.80 -1.83
CA ARG A 158 -1.90 14.52 -0.92
C ARG A 158 -2.66 13.61 0.05
N HIS A 159 -2.48 12.28 -0.01
CA HIS A 159 -3.03 11.39 1.03
C HIS A 159 -2.25 11.60 2.34
N ARG A 160 -2.70 12.63 3.06
CA ARG A 160 -2.06 13.20 4.23
C ARG A 160 -2.58 12.47 5.46
N ILE A 161 -1.90 11.39 5.85
CA ILE A 161 -1.91 10.99 7.26
C ILE A 161 -0.78 11.80 7.92
N SER A 162 -1.05 13.09 8.16
CA SER A 162 -0.12 13.96 8.89
C SER A 162 -0.27 13.67 10.38
N CYS A 163 0.34 12.57 10.82
CA CYS A 163 0.43 12.26 12.24
C CYS A 163 1.56 13.11 12.83
N SER A 164 1.19 14.23 13.47
CA SER A 164 2.10 15.03 14.31
C SER A 164 2.35 14.30 15.64
N ARG A 165 3.53 14.51 16.23
CA ARG A 165 4.02 13.78 17.42
C ARG A 165 3.12 13.96 18.66
N ASP A 166 2.31 15.01 18.72
CA ASP A 166 1.42 15.33 19.86
C ASP A 166 0.05 14.60 19.83
N GLU A 167 -0.27 13.83 18.79
CA GLU A 167 -1.61 13.26 18.58
C GLU A 167 -1.62 11.76 18.23
N TYR A 168 -0.70 10.96 18.78
CA TYR A 168 -0.65 9.51 18.54
C TYR A 168 -1.99 8.80 18.82
N HIS A 169 -2.68 9.17 19.91
CA HIS A 169 -3.99 8.61 20.26
C HIS A 169 -5.11 9.02 19.30
N ARG A 170 -5.11 10.26 18.79
CA ARG A 170 -6.13 10.71 17.81
C ARG A 170 -5.90 10.04 16.45
N CYS A 171 -4.64 9.80 16.10
CA CYS A 171 -4.22 9.16 14.87
C CYS A 171 -4.57 7.66 14.81
N LEU A 172 -4.51 6.95 15.94
CA LEU A 172 -5.00 5.56 16.03
C LEU A 172 -6.52 5.46 15.79
N VAL A 173 -7.29 6.46 16.24
CA VAL A 173 -8.73 6.53 16.00
C VAL A 173 -9.01 6.82 14.52
N GLU A 174 -8.33 7.80 13.92
CA GLU A 174 -8.46 8.13 12.49
C GLU A 174 -8.03 6.98 11.57
N LEU A 175 -6.96 6.25 11.91
CA LEU A 175 -6.54 5.06 11.15
C LEU A 175 -7.58 3.93 11.20
N ASN A 176 -8.16 3.67 12.38
CA ASN A 176 -9.24 2.70 12.52
C ASN A 176 -10.51 3.14 11.77
N GLU A 177 -10.78 4.45 11.67
CA GLU A 177 -11.90 4.96 10.87
C GLU A 177 -11.65 4.88 9.35
N ILE A 178 -10.41 5.10 8.88
CA ILE A 178 -10.04 4.94 7.48
C ILE A 178 -10.10 3.45 7.09
N ASP A 179 -9.58 2.55 7.91
CA ASP A 179 -9.68 1.09 7.71
C ASP A 179 -11.15 0.64 7.68
N ALA A 180 -11.99 1.17 8.58
CA ALA A 180 -13.42 0.92 8.59
C ALA A 180 -14.15 1.49 7.36
N ARG A 181 -13.71 2.62 6.78
CA ARG A 181 -14.25 3.13 5.51
C ARG A 181 -13.78 2.31 4.31
N ASP A 182 -12.54 1.87 4.26
CA ASP A 182 -12.03 1.00 3.19
C ASP A 182 -12.79 -0.35 3.18
N LEU A 183 -13.04 -0.91 4.37
CA LEU A 183 -13.91 -2.08 4.55
C LEU A 183 -15.36 -1.86 4.08
N ARG A 184 -15.90 -0.62 4.16
CA ARG A 184 -17.22 -0.30 3.57
C ARG A 184 -17.19 -0.05 2.06
N VAL A 185 -16.06 0.37 1.50
CA VAL A 185 -15.86 0.59 0.05
C VAL A 185 -15.50 -0.71 -0.69
N GLN A 186 -15.13 -1.77 0.04
CA GLN A 186 -15.01 -3.14 -0.46
C GLN A 186 -16.28 -4.01 -0.28
N PRO A 187 -17.53 -3.60 -0.63
CA PRO A 187 -18.65 -4.51 -0.46
C PRO A 187 -18.68 -5.62 -1.52
N ASN A 188 -17.67 -5.80 -2.40
CA ASN A 188 -17.74 -6.89 -3.39
C ASN A 188 -16.47 -7.59 -3.91
N ASP A 189 -15.25 -7.32 -3.43
CA ASP A 189 -14.05 -8.07 -3.89
C ASP A 189 -13.73 -9.32 -3.04
N ARG A 190 -14.67 -9.77 -2.19
CA ARG A 190 -14.52 -11.00 -1.38
C ARG A 190 -15.12 -12.27 -2.02
N ILE A 191 -15.49 -12.23 -3.30
CA ILE A 191 -15.99 -13.39 -4.05
C ILE A 191 -15.13 -13.51 -5.32
N GLY A 192 -13.95 -14.11 -5.19
CA GLY A 192 -13.06 -14.29 -6.34
C GLY A 192 -11.82 -15.16 -6.08
N ASP A 193 -11.41 -15.35 -4.82
CA ASP A 193 -10.24 -16.19 -4.48
C ASP A 193 -10.65 -17.58 -3.96
N ALA A 194 -11.78 -18.09 -4.44
CA ALA A 194 -12.15 -19.49 -4.27
C ALA A 194 -12.65 -20.04 -5.61
N ARG A 195 -12.06 -21.19 -6.01
CA ARG A 195 -12.44 -22.12 -7.10
C ARG A 195 -11.81 -21.78 -8.46
N GLN A 196 -11.04 -22.66 -9.11
CA GLN A 196 -10.57 -24.04 -8.87
C GLN A 196 -9.53 -24.30 -9.99
N ASP A 197 -8.61 -25.26 -9.90
CA ASP A 197 -8.79 -26.62 -10.43
C ASP A 197 -7.40 -27.31 -10.53
N PRO A 198 -7.29 -28.64 -10.76
CA PRO A 198 -8.24 -29.71 -10.46
C PRO A 198 -7.57 -30.99 -9.85
N LEU A 199 -8.44 -31.93 -9.44
CA LEU A 199 -8.24 -33.38 -9.55
C LEU A 199 -7.51 -34.16 -8.43
N ASP A 200 -8.19 -34.35 -7.30
CA ASP A 200 -8.21 -35.65 -6.63
C ASP A 200 -9.22 -36.56 -7.36
N LYS A 201 -8.70 -37.45 -8.21
CA LYS A 201 -9.42 -38.61 -8.77
C LYS A 201 -8.93 -39.86 -8.05
N ILE A 202 -9.38 -40.10 -6.83
CA ILE A 202 -9.42 -41.45 -6.22
C ILE A 202 -10.61 -41.50 -5.24
N LEU A 203 -11.83 -41.67 -5.76
CA LEU A 203 -12.78 -42.74 -5.41
C LEU A 203 -14.01 -42.64 -6.32
#